data_AF-A0A6M3IS37-F1
#
_entry.id   AF-A0A6M3IS37-F1
#
_cell.length_a   1.000
_cell.length_b   1.000
_cell.length_c   1.000
_cell.angle_alpha   90.00
_cell.angle_beta   90.00
_cell.angle_gamma   90.00
#
_symmetry.space_group_name_H-M   'P 1'
#
loop_
_entity.id
_entity.type
_entity.pdbx_description
1 polymer ?
#
loop_
_entity_poly.entity_id
_entity_poly.type
_entity_poly.pdbx_seq_one_letter_code
_entity_poly.pdbx_strand_id
1 'polypeptide(L)'
;MRIVDLETFRKMPEGLVYSKYTPSYFEGLMIKGATWESDFLYQDLVGNVKNIGDFDLFDKLGQMRMDSNVGFPLDFNCMGRDGLFEEKQLYAIYEKEDIEGLIKRLQEALRDAFEEDANG
;
A
#
# COMPACT_ATOMS: atom_id res chain seq x y z
N MET A 1 9.95 -13.28 -1.89
CA MET A 1 8.48 -13.09 -2.03
C MET A 1 7.80 -14.43 -2.23
N ARG A 2 6.58 -14.62 -1.70
CA ARG A 2 5.77 -15.84 -1.90
C ARG A 2 4.27 -15.55 -2.02
N ILE A 3 3.54 -16.39 -2.74
CA ILE A 3 2.07 -16.30 -2.87
C ILE A 3 1.41 -17.24 -1.87
N VAL A 4 0.40 -16.76 -1.15
CA VAL A 4 -0.38 -17.53 -0.16
C VAL A 4 -1.88 -17.33 -0.35
N ASP A 5 -2.67 -18.28 0.13
CA ASP A 5 -4.13 -18.15 0.19
C ASP A 5 -4.59 -17.31 1.40
N LEU A 6 -5.90 -17.01 1.43
CA LEU A 6 -6.54 -16.27 2.51
C LEU A 6 -6.34 -16.92 3.88
N GLU A 7 -6.51 -18.24 3.99
CA GLU A 7 -6.43 -18.92 5.29
C GLU A 7 -5.02 -18.81 5.88
N THR A 8 -4.01 -18.97 5.05
CA THR A 8 -2.61 -18.78 5.41
C THR A 8 -2.35 -17.33 5.79
N PHE A 9 -2.78 -16.37 4.95
CA PHE A 9 -2.59 -14.93 5.19
C PHE A 9 -3.16 -14.46 6.53
N ARG A 10 -4.37 -14.91 6.89
CA ARG A 10 -5.05 -14.53 8.14
C ARG A 10 -4.27 -14.90 9.40
N LYS A 11 -3.49 -15.98 9.34
CA LYS A 11 -2.68 -16.51 10.44
C LYS A 11 -1.30 -15.85 10.54
N MET A 12 -0.92 -15.05 9.54
CA MET A 12 0.38 -14.39 9.50
C MET A 12 0.39 -13.12 10.37
N PRO A 13 1.56 -12.74 10.91
CA PRO A 13 1.69 -11.62 11.84
C PRO A 13 1.33 -10.26 11.20
N GLU A 14 0.97 -9.30 12.04
CA GLU A 14 0.84 -7.89 11.65
C GLU A 14 2.21 -7.31 11.24
N GLY A 15 2.19 -6.24 10.44
CA GLY A 15 3.38 -5.56 9.96
C GLY A 15 3.98 -6.15 8.67
N LEU A 16 3.38 -7.20 8.11
CA LEU A 16 3.82 -7.77 6.84
C LEU A 16 3.45 -6.86 5.68
N VAL A 17 4.39 -6.67 4.76
CA VAL A 17 4.13 -6.01 3.49
C VAL A 17 3.59 -7.04 2.50
N TYR A 18 2.51 -6.68 1.80
CA TYR A 18 1.87 -7.55 0.85
C TYR A 18 1.20 -6.77 -0.29
N SER A 19 0.89 -7.48 -1.37
CA SER A 19 -0.04 -7.04 -2.41
C SER A 19 -1.17 -8.06 -2.51
N LYS A 20 -2.38 -7.62 -2.87
CA LYS A 20 -3.38 -8.56 -3.36
C LYS A 20 -2.88 -9.12 -4.68
N TYR A 21 -3.11 -10.41 -4.91
CA TYR A 21 -2.63 -11.11 -6.09
C TYR A 21 -3.78 -11.80 -6.80
N THR A 22 -3.87 -11.54 -8.11
CA THR A 22 -4.65 -12.33 -9.06
C THR A 22 -3.64 -12.89 -10.07
N PRO A 23 -3.85 -14.08 -10.66
CA PRO A 23 -2.90 -14.62 -11.62
C PRO A 23 -2.44 -13.58 -12.67
N SER A 24 -1.14 -13.27 -12.66
CA SER A 24 -0.48 -12.28 -13.53
C SER A 24 -0.61 -10.80 -13.14
N TYR A 25 -1.15 -10.46 -11.98
CA TYR A 25 -1.33 -9.08 -11.55
C TYR A 25 -1.17 -8.91 -10.03
N PHE A 26 -0.45 -7.86 -9.62
CA PHE A 26 -0.32 -7.43 -8.23
C PHE A 26 -1.10 -6.13 -8.05
N GLU A 27 -1.96 -6.10 -7.04
CA GLU A 27 -2.75 -4.93 -6.68
C GLU A 27 -2.24 -4.32 -5.37
N GLY A 28 -1.86 -3.04 -5.48
CA GLY A 28 -1.44 -2.20 -4.35
C GLY A 28 -0.13 -2.63 -3.70
N LEU A 29 0.25 -1.89 -2.67
CA LEU A 29 1.32 -2.23 -1.75
C LEU A 29 0.85 -1.85 -0.34
N MET A 30 0.62 -2.85 0.50
CA MET A 30 -0.06 -2.66 1.78
C MET A 30 0.73 -3.26 2.93
N ILE A 31 0.51 -2.72 4.13
CA ILE A 31 0.97 -3.33 5.39
C ILE A 31 -0.22 -4.00 6.06
N LYS A 32 -0.10 -5.29 6.38
CA LYS A 32 -1.12 -6.05 7.09
C LYS A 32 -1.24 -5.55 8.52
N GLY A 33 -2.45 -5.20 8.94
CA GLY A 33 -2.84 -4.94 10.33
C GLY A 33 -3.53 -6.13 10.98
N ALA A 34 -4.29 -5.83 12.04
CA ALA A 34 -5.00 -6.84 12.84
C ALA A 34 -5.99 -7.67 12.01
N THR A 35 -5.99 -8.97 12.24
CA THR A 35 -7.02 -9.88 11.72
C THR A 35 -8.22 -9.89 12.67
N TRP A 36 -9.42 -9.67 12.16
CA TRP A 36 -10.69 -9.84 12.86
C TRP A 36 -11.40 -11.11 12.37
N GLU A 37 -12.57 -11.42 12.96
CA GLU A 37 -13.31 -12.65 12.66
C GLU A 37 -13.67 -12.77 11.17
N SER A 38 -14.13 -11.67 10.57
CA SER A 38 -14.63 -11.59 9.19
C SER A 38 -13.94 -10.54 8.32
N ASP A 39 -12.88 -9.90 8.84
CA ASP A 39 -12.19 -8.80 8.18
C ASP A 39 -10.71 -8.72 8.61
N PHE A 40 -9.90 -7.91 7.95
CA PHE A 40 -8.60 -7.51 8.47
C PHE A 40 -8.34 -6.03 8.18
N LEU A 41 -7.51 -5.42 9.00
CA LEU A 41 -7.03 -4.06 8.79
C LEU A 41 -5.80 -4.06 7.88
N TYR A 42 -5.62 -2.98 7.12
CA TYR A 42 -4.41 -2.76 6.33
C TYR A 42 -4.04 -1.28 6.27
N GLN A 43 -2.80 -0.97 5.91
CA GLN A 43 -2.38 0.39 5.54
C GLN A 43 -1.98 0.37 4.08
N ASP A 44 -2.59 1.21 3.24
CA ASP A 44 -2.20 1.37 1.83
C ASP A 44 -1.07 2.38 1.71
N LEU A 45 0.05 1.97 1.10
CA LEU A 45 1.24 2.79 0.90
C LEU A 45 1.22 3.59 -0.40
N VAL A 46 0.21 3.40 -1.25
CA VAL A 46 0.15 4.01 -2.59
C VAL A 46 -0.98 5.02 -2.72
N GLY A 47 -2.18 4.69 -2.23
CA GLY A 47 -3.41 5.46 -2.53
C GLY A 47 -4.04 6.17 -1.33
N ASN A 48 -3.51 6.02 -0.11
CA ASN A 48 -4.16 6.55 1.08
C ASN A 48 -3.91 8.05 1.22
N VAL A 49 -4.83 8.89 0.74
CA VAL A 49 -4.70 10.34 0.80
C VAL A 49 -5.15 10.86 2.19
N LYS A 50 -4.39 11.78 2.79
CA LYS A 50 -4.57 12.24 4.17
C LYS A 50 -5.89 12.99 4.41
N ASN A 51 -6.48 12.78 5.59
CA ASN A 51 -7.66 13.49 6.12
C ASN A 51 -8.89 13.42 5.20
N ILE A 52 -9.25 12.22 4.77
CA ILE A 52 -10.34 11.97 3.81
C ILE A 52 -11.18 10.82 4.35
N GLY A 53 -12.49 11.03 4.44
CA GLY A 53 -13.45 9.92 4.45
C GLY A 53 -13.77 9.49 3.01
N ASP A 54 -14.26 8.27 2.81
CA ASP A 54 -14.44 7.65 1.48
C ASP A 54 -15.13 8.53 0.43
N PHE A 55 -16.10 9.36 0.84
CA PHE A 55 -16.82 10.28 -0.05
C PHE A 55 -15.96 11.45 -0.58
N ASP A 56 -14.94 11.88 0.15
CA ASP A 56 -14.07 13.00 -0.23
C ASP A 56 -12.92 12.54 -1.16
N LEU A 57 -12.66 11.24 -1.28
CA LEU A 57 -11.54 10.71 -2.06
C LEU A 57 -11.75 10.93 -3.57
N PHE A 58 -12.94 10.59 -4.07
CA PHE A 58 -13.28 10.71 -5.49
C PHE A 58 -13.18 12.16 -5.98
N ASP A 59 -13.66 13.12 -5.18
CA ASP A 59 -13.60 14.54 -5.52
C ASP A 59 -12.17 15.05 -5.56
N LYS A 60 -11.31 14.64 -4.60
CA LYS A 60 -9.91 15.05 -4.56
C LYS A 60 -9.08 14.44 -5.69
N LEU A 61 -9.31 13.16 -6.00
CA LEU A 61 -8.71 12.53 -7.18
C LEU A 61 -9.19 13.23 -8.47
N GLY A 62 -10.46 13.64 -8.52
CA GLY A 62 -11.00 14.47 -9.59
C GLY A 62 -10.27 15.81 -9.74
N GLN A 63 -9.99 16.50 -8.63
CA GLN A 63 -9.23 17.75 -8.64
C GLN A 63 -7.80 17.55 -9.15
N MET A 64 -7.07 16.56 -8.62
CA MET A 64 -5.70 16.24 -9.07
C MET A 64 -5.65 15.86 -10.56
N ARG A 65 -6.70 15.19 -11.08
CA ARG A 65 -6.81 14.86 -12.50
C ARG A 65 -7.00 16.10 -13.38
N MET A 66 -7.67 17.13 -12.88
CA MET A 66 -8.01 18.34 -13.63
C MET A 66 -6.94 19.43 -13.54
N ASP A 67 -6.13 19.45 -12.48
CA ASP A 67 -5.03 20.40 -12.28
C ASP A 67 -3.78 19.70 -11.73
N SER A 68 -2.71 19.65 -12.53
CA SER A 68 -1.44 19.02 -12.16
C SER A 68 -0.67 19.74 -11.06
N ASN A 69 -1.08 20.96 -10.68
CA ASN A 69 -0.49 21.70 -9.56
C ASN A 69 -1.18 21.38 -8.23
N VAL A 70 -2.32 20.69 -8.27
CA VAL A 70 -3.03 20.23 -7.08
C VAL A 70 -2.48 18.87 -6.67
N GLY A 71 -1.98 18.80 -5.44
CA GLY A 71 -1.54 17.57 -4.81
C GLY A 71 -2.04 17.49 -3.37
N PHE A 72 -2.43 16.29 -2.95
CA PHE A 72 -2.78 16.02 -1.57
C PHE A 72 -1.76 15.04 -0.97
N PRO A 73 -1.32 15.26 0.29
CA PRO A 73 -0.33 14.38 0.90
C PRO A 73 -0.93 13.00 1.18
N LEU A 74 -0.11 11.96 1.08
CA LEU A 74 -0.47 10.63 1.53
C LEU A 74 -0.43 10.53 3.06
N ASP A 75 -1.20 9.59 3.61
CA ASP A 75 -1.19 9.17 5.01
C ASP A 75 -0.79 7.71 5.13
N PHE A 76 0.48 7.51 5.44
CA PHE A 76 1.07 6.17 5.60
C PHE A 76 0.70 5.49 6.92
N ASN A 77 -0.05 6.13 7.83
CA ASN A 77 -0.41 5.57 9.14
C ASN A 77 -1.91 5.40 9.33
N CYS A 78 -2.70 5.54 8.27
CA CYS A 78 -4.14 5.36 8.33
C CYS A 78 -4.52 3.91 8.00
N MET A 79 -5.35 3.31 8.86
CA MET A 79 -5.84 1.95 8.69
C MET A 79 -7.12 1.93 7.87
N GLY A 80 -7.11 1.16 6.78
CA GLY A 80 -8.28 0.75 6.01
C GLY A 80 -8.81 -0.61 6.47
N ARG A 81 -10.02 -0.94 6.01
CA ARG A 81 -10.65 -2.26 6.16
C ARG A 81 -10.75 -2.92 4.80
N ASP A 82 -10.45 -4.21 4.72
CA ASP A 82 -10.57 -4.95 3.46
C ASP A 82 -12.02 -5.04 2.98
N GLY A 83 -12.96 -5.08 3.94
CA GLY A 83 -14.38 -4.98 3.63
C GLY A 83 -14.97 -6.34 3.27
N LEU A 84 -14.69 -7.33 4.13
CA LEU A 84 -15.04 -8.76 4.04
C LEU A 84 -14.04 -9.59 3.24
N PHE A 85 -13.83 -10.83 3.69
CA PHE A 85 -12.93 -11.75 3.02
C PHE A 85 -13.50 -12.27 1.70
N GLU A 86 -12.72 -12.15 0.64
CA GLU A 86 -12.92 -12.90 -0.59
C GLU A 86 -12.17 -14.25 -0.50
N GLU A 87 -12.90 -15.37 -0.46
CA GLU A 87 -12.35 -16.71 -0.19
C GLU A 87 -11.24 -17.14 -1.15
N LYS A 88 -11.30 -16.67 -2.39
CA LYS A 88 -10.34 -17.04 -3.45
C LYS A 88 -9.20 -16.03 -3.61
N GLN A 89 -9.17 -14.98 -2.79
CA GLN A 89 -8.12 -13.98 -2.84
C GLN A 89 -6.78 -14.60 -2.47
N LEU A 90 -5.79 -14.39 -3.34
CA LEU A 90 -4.39 -14.73 -3.08
C LEU A 90 -3.63 -13.47 -2.67
N TYR A 91 -2.55 -13.66 -1.91
CA TYR A 91 -1.74 -12.58 -1.39
C TYR A 91 -0.27 -12.83 -1.71
N ALA A 92 0.38 -11.83 -2.28
CA ALA A 92 1.82 -11.84 -2.49
C ALA A 92 2.50 -11.21 -1.27
N ILE A 93 3.21 -12.03 -0.50
CA ILE A 93 3.93 -11.62 0.71
C ILE A 93 5.38 -11.36 0.36
N TYR A 94 5.84 -10.16 0.65
CA TYR A 94 7.23 -9.76 0.48
C TYR A 94 8.05 -10.23 1.67
N GLU A 95 9.20 -10.81 1.38
CA GLU A 95 10.14 -11.28 2.40
C GLU A 95 11.09 -10.15 2.81
N LYS A 96 11.87 -10.39 3.86
CA LYS A 96 12.73 -9.36 4.45
C LYS A 96 13.65 -8.71 3.41
N GLU A 97 14.29 -9.52 2.59
CA GLU A 97 15.24 -9.10 1.57
C GLU A 97 14.56 -8.26 0.48
N ASP A 98 13.31 -8.59 0.12
CA ASP A 98 12.51 -7.81 -0.84
C ASP A 98 12.24 -6.39 -0.28
N ILE A 99 11.91 -6.30 1.00
CA ILE A 99 11.60 -5.02 1.68
C ILE A 99 12.84 -4.18 1.90
N GLU A 100 13.97 -4.77 2.29
CA GLU A 100 15.25 -4.08 2.38
C GLU A 100 15.67 -3.52 1.01
N GLY A 101 15.49 -4.30 -0.06
CA GLY A 101 15.73 -3.87 -1.44
C GLY A 101 14.80 -2.72 -1.87
N LEU A 102 13.51 -2.81 -1.56
CA LEU A 102 12.54 -1.77 -1.86
C LEU A 102 12.85 -0.46 -1.13
N ILE A 103 13.13 -0.51 0.17
CA ILE A 103 13.50 0.66 0.97
C ILE A 103 14.71 1.36 0.35
N LYS A 104 15.77 0.59 0.03
CA LYS A 104 16.97 1.13 -0.61
C LYS A 104 16.61 1.83 -1.94
N ARG A 105 15.82 1.19 -2.80
CA ARG A 105 15.45 1.76 -4.10
C ARG A 105 14.61 3.03 -3.98
N LEU A 106 13.69 3.08 -3.01
CA LEU A 106 12.87 4.27 -2.73
C LEU A 106 13.72 5.42 -2.20
N GLN A 107 14.69 5.16 -1.33
CA GLN A 107 15.66 6.16 -0.87
C GLN A 107 16.51 6.68 -2.02
N GLU A 108 16.99 5.81 -2.92
CA GLU A 108 17.69 6.21 -4.14
C GLU A 108 16.81 7.10 -5.03
N ALA A 109 15.56 6.70 -5.28
CA ALA A 109 14.63 7.48 -6.09
C ALA A 109 14.34 8.87 -5.51
N LEU A 110 14.23 8.97 -4.18
CA LEU A 110 14.04 10.24 -3.48
C LEU A 110 15.21 11.19 -3.74
N ARG A 111 16.45 10.68 -3.67
CA ARG A 111 17.64 11.49 -3.97
C ARG A 111 17.67 11.91 -5.44
N ASP A 112 17.54 10.96 -6.35
CA ASP A 112 17.63 11.20 -7.80
C ASP A 112 16.61 12.24 -8.30
N ALA A 113 15.41 12.27 -7.70
CA ALA A 113 14.32 13.14 -8.14
C ALA A 113 14.25 14.49 -7.42
N PHE A 114 14.76 14.60 -6.18
CA PHE A 114 14.49 15.76 -5.32
C PHE A 114 15.71 16.33 -4.58
N GLU A 115 16.83 15.63 -4.53
CA GLU A 115 18.08 16.19 -4.02
C GLU A 115 18.86 16.75 -5.22
N GLU A 116 18.85 18.08 -5.40
CA GLU A 116 19.76 18.73 -6.35
C GLU A 116 21.19 18.38 -5.98
N ASP A 117 22.02 18.06 -6.99
CA ASP A 117 23.46 17.90 -6.84
C ASP A 117 23.98 19.05 -5.97
N ALA A 118 24.41 18.74 -4.74
CA ALA A 118 24.93 19.71 -3.77
C ALA A 118 26.30 20.31 -4.20
N ASN A 119 26.58 20.34 -5.51
CA ASN A 119 27.78 20.82 -6.14
C ASN A 119 27.42 21.71 -7.35
N GLY A 120 26.90 22.89 -7.07
CA GLY A 120 26.83 24.03 -8.01
C GLY A 120 27.70 25.18 -7.51
#